data_AF-A0A1C6U1P0-F1
#
_entry.id   AF-A0A1C6U1P0-F1
#
_cell.length_a   1.000
_cell.length_b   1.000
_cell.length_c   1.000
_cell.angle_alpha   90.00
_cell.angle_beta   90.00
_cell.angle_gamma   90.00
#
_symmetry.space_group_name_H-M   'P 1'
#
loop_
_entity.id
_entity.type
_entity.pdbx_description
1 polymer ?
#
loop_
_entity_poly.entity_id
_entity_poly.type
_entity_poly.pdbx_seq_one_letter_code
_entity_poly.pdbx_strand_id
1 'polypeptide(L)'
;MCFDRRMDIALTVLMVAVVALLTAQLPGRTEQARTAYRLAEIERRLQLVMDHLGVVDASPVPPEVRQHLLQGDKIKAIAAYRRATGADLRSAKESVEAYGDQR
;
A
#
# COMPACT_ATOMS: atom_id res chain seq x y z
N MET A 1 -39.97 -2.63 40.93
CA MET A 1 -38.86 -1.74 40.50
C MET A 1 -37.45 -2.28 40.81
N CYS A 2 -37.25 -3.48 41.38
CA CYS A 2 -35.91 -4.04 41.61
C CYS A 2 -35.32 -4.84 40.43
N PHE A 3 -36.15 -5.16 39.43
CA PHE A 3 -35.76 -6.02 38.30
C PHE A 3 -35.01 -5.24 37.21
N ASP A 4 -35.45 -4.02 36.90
CA ASP A 4 -34.76 -3.09 35.98
C ASP A 4 -33.31 -2.85 36.38
N ARG A 5 -33.06 -2.52 37.65
CA ARG A 5 -31.71 -2.19 38.12
C ARG A 5 -30.73 -3.36 37.99
N ARG A 6 -31.19 -4.61 38.15
CA ARG A 6 -30.34 -5.79 37.91
C ARG A 6 -30.08 -6.00 36.42
N MET A 7 -31.05 -5.71 35.56
CA MET A 7 -30.91 -5.84 34.11
C MET A 7 -29.99 -4.76 33.51
N ASP A 8 -30.05 -3.53 34.02
CA ASP A 8 -29.10 -2.45 33.67
C ASP A 8 -27.65 -2.79 34.07
N ILE A 9 -27.45 -3.37 35.26
CA ILE A 9 -26.12 -3.81 35.71
C ILE A 9 -25.59 -4.93 34.80
N ALA A 10 -26.45 -5.89 34.42
CA ALA A 10 -26.06 -6.96 33.50
C ALA A 10 -25.71 -6.40 32.11
N LEU A 11 -26.50 -5.46 31.58
CA LEU A 11 -26.28 -4.83 30.28
C LEU A 11 -24.97 -4.02 30.25
N THR A 12 -24.69 -3.26 31.30
CA THR A 12 -23.46 -2.46 31.41
C THR A 12 -22.22 -3.34 31.53
N VAL A 13 -22.27 -4.41 32.32
CA VAL A 13 -21.18 -5.40 32.41
C VAL A 13 -20.96 -6.08 31.06
N LEU A 14 -22.03 -6.44 30.34
CA LEU A 14 -21.93 -7.02 29.00
C LEU A 14 -21.26 -6.03 28.02
N MET A 15 -21.69 -4.76 28.01
CA MET A 15 -21.10 -3.74 27.14
C MET A 15 -19.62 -3.51 27.45
N VAL A 16 -19.25 -3.43 28.73
CA VAL A 16 -17.83 -3.30 29.14
C VAL A 16 -17.03 -4.53 28.73
N ALA A 17 -17.58 -5.73 28.89
CA ALA A 17 -16.92 -6.97 28.47
C ALA A 17 -16.73 -7.02 26.95
N VAL A 18 -17.74 -6.60 26.16
CA VAL A 18 -17.64 -6.51 24.70
C VAL A 18 -16.62 -5.47 24.26
N VAL A 19 -16.63 -4.28 24.88
CA VAL A 19 -15.64 -3.23 24.61
C VAL A 19 -14.23 -3.72 24.96
N ALA A 20 -14.04 -4.38 26.10
CA ALA A 20 -12.77 -4.97 26.49
C ALA A 20 -12.31 -6.04 25.48
N LEU A 21 -13.20 -6.92 25.04
CA LEU A 21 -12.91 -7.93 24.01
C LEU A 21 -12.51 -7.29 22.68
N LEU A 22 -13.25 -6.26 22.24
CA LEU A 22 -12.95 -5.52 21.00
C LEU A 22 -11.59 -4.83 21.10
N THR A 23 -11.24 -4.27 22.27
CA THR A 23 -9.94 -3.65 22.47
C THR A 23 -8.79 -4.66 22.53
N ALA A 24 -9.04 -5.89 22.96
CA ALA A 24 -8.05 -6.97 23.00
C ALA A 24 -7.76 -7.57 21.60
N GLN A 25 -8.71 -7.48 20.67
CA GLN A 25 -8.55 -7.93 19.28
C GLN A 25 -7.77 -6.93 18.42
N LEU A 26 -7.53 -5.71 18.90
CA LEU A 26 -6.68 -4.76 18.20
C LEU A 26 -5.26 -5.32 18.21
N PRO A 27 -4.66 -5.62 17.04
CA PRO A 27 -3.30 -6.12 16.98
C PRO A 27 -2.41 -5.09 17.68
N GLY A 28 -1.86 -5.49 18.84
CA GLY A 28 -1.00 -4.62 19.62
C GLY A 28 0.09 -4.07 18.70
N ARG A 29 0.38 -2.77 18.81
CA ARG A 29 1.39 -2.06 17.99
C ARG A 29 2.74 -2.79 17.87
N THR A 30 3.03 -3.71 18.79
CA THR A 30 4.20 -4.59 18.80
C THR A 30 4.17 -5.71 17.75
N GLU A 31 3.01 -6.27 17.39
CA GLU A 31 2.88 -7.32 16.37
C GLU A 31 3.01 -6.73 14.95
N GLN A 32 2.53 -5.50 14.74
CA GLN A 32 2.70 -4.77 13.47
C GLN A 32 4.18 -4.58 13.10
N ALA A 33 5.06 -4.38 14.10
CA ALA A 33 6.49 -4.22 13.86
C ALA A 33 7.15 -5.49 13.31
N ARG A 34 6.68 -6.68 13.73
CA ARG A 34 7.19 -7.97 13.23
C ARG A 34 6.74 -8.23 11.79
N THR A 35 5.50 -7.88 11.45
CA THR A 35 4.99 -7.98 10.08
C THR A 35 5.71 -7.01 9.15
N ALA A 36 5.97 -5.78 9.62
CA ALA A 36 6.72 -4.77 8.86
C ALA A 36 8.17 -5.21 8.59
N TYR A 37 8.85 -5.80 9.58
CA TYR A 37 10.22 -6.30 9.41
C TYR A 37 10.31 -7.47 8.42
N ARG A 38 9.35 -8.41 8.47
CA ARG A 38 9.24 -9.51 7.50
C ARG A 38 9.07 -9.00 6.08
N LEU A 39 8.26 -7.95 5.90
CA LEU A 39 7.99 -7.36 4.60
C LEU A 39 9.25 -6.71 4.00
N ALA A 40 9.97 -5.93 4.80
CA ALA A 40 11.19 -5.25 4.37
C ALA A 40 12.30 -6.22 3.92
N GLU A 41 12.44 -7.37 4.61
CA GLU A 41 13.41 -8.39 4.23
C GLU A 41 13.01 -9.09 2.91
N ILE A 42 11.71 -9.31 2.69
CA ILE A 42 11.19 -9.89 1.44
C ILE A 42 11.42 -8.92 0.28
N GLU A 43 11.10 -7.65 0.46
CA GLU A 43 11.30 -6.59 -0.53
C GLU A 43 12.78 -6.46 -0.91
N ARG A 44 13.69 -6.47 0.08
CA ARG A 44 15.14 -6.44 -0.17
C ARG A 44 15.61 -7.64 -1.00
N ARG A 45 15.12 -8.85 -0.71
CA ARG A 45 15.46 -10.06 -1.47
C ARG A 45 14.91 -10.01 -2.89
N LEU A 46 13.68 -9.52 -3.06
CA LEU A 46 13.07 -9.36 -4.38
C LEU A 46 13.90 -8.41 -5.24
N GLN A 47 14.32 -7.29 -4.68
CA GLN A 47 15.12 -6.30 -5.39
C GLN A 47 16.46 -6.89 -5.89
N LEU A 48 17.13 -7.69 -5.07
CA LEU A 48 18.37 -8.37 -5.46
C LEU A 48 18.17 -9.38 -6.59
N VAL A 49 17.05 -10.10 -6.56
CA VAL A 49 16.69 -11.07 -7.60
C VAL A 49 16.36 -10.34 -8.91
N MET A 50 15.58 -9.26 -8.84
CA MET A 50 15.22 -8.46 -10.00
C MET A 50 16.43 -7.79 -10.66
N ASP A 51 17.34 -7.24 -9.85
CA ASP A 51 18.61 -6.66 -10.30
C ASP A 51 19.48 -7.72 -11.00
N HIS A 52 19.60 -8.92 -10.42
CA HIS A 52 20.35 -10.02 -11.01
C HIS A 52 19.75 -10.53 -12.33
N LEU A 53 18.41 -10.51 -12.46
CA LEU A 53 17.70 -10.96 -13.66
C LEU A 53 17.59 -9.85 -14.74
N GLY A 54 17.98 -8.61 -14.43
CA GLY A 54 17.80 -7.47 -15.34
C GLY A 54 16.33 -7.18 -15.66
N VAL A 55 15.41 -7.59 -14.80
CA VAL A 55 13.97 -7.39 -14.98
C VAL A 55 13.66 -5.96 -14.57
N VAL A 56 13.51 -5.09 -15.57
CA VAL A 56 12.88 -3.78 -15.38
C VAL A 56 11.44 -4.05 -14.98
N ASP A 57 11.08 -3.60 -13.79
CA ASP A 57 9.75 -3.72 -13.23
C ASP A 57 8.74 -3.07 -14.19
N ALA A 58 8.07 -3.88 -15.00
CA ALA A 58 6.96 -3.47 -15.85
C ALA A 58 5.69 -3.33 -15.00
N SER A 59 5.84 -2.68 -13.83
CA SER A 59 4.72 -2.35 -12.97
C SER A 59 3.67 -1.66 -13.84
N PRO A 60 2.40 -2.10 -13.75
CA PRO A 60 1.38 -1.70 -14.71
C PRO A 60 1.36 -0.18 -14.83
N VAL A 61 1.74 0.29 -16.02
CA VAL A 61 1.79 1.71 -16.36
C VAL A 61 0.49 2.35 -15.89
N PRO A 62 0.55 3.34 -14.98
CA PRO A 62 -0.65 4.01 -14.51
C PRO A 62 -1.50 4.45 -15.72
N PRO A 63 -2.83 4.25 -15.67
CA PRO A 63 -3.68 4.48 -16.84
C PRO A 63 -3.54 5.90 -17.40
N GLU A 64 -3.27 6.90 -16.56
CA GLU A 64 -3.02 8.28 -16.99
C GLU A 64 -1.73 8.40 -17.83
N VAL A 65 -0.67 7.69 -17.44
CA VAL A 65 0.61 7.66 -18.18
C VAL A 65 0.40 7.05 -19.56
N ARG A 66 -0.38 5.96 -19.66
CA ARG A 66 -0.73 5.32 -20.92
C ARG A 66 -1.54 6.26 -21.83
N GLN A 67 -2.53 6.97 -21.28
CA GLN A 67 -3.31 7.93 -22.06
C GLN A 67 -2.44 9.05 -22.63
N HIS A 68 -1.54 9.61 -21.82
CA HIS A 68 -0.62 10.65 -22.29
C HIS A 68 0.37 10.11 -23.34
N LEU A 69 0.86 8.88 -23.20
CA LEU A 69 1.69 8.23 -24.21
C LEU A 69 0.94 8.01 -25.54
N LEU A 70 -0.33 7.61 -25.48
CA LEU A 70 -1.18 7.46 -26.68
C LEU A 70 -1.43 8.79 -27.40
N GLN A 71 -1.48 9.88 -26.65
CA GLN A 71 -1.64 11.25 -27.18
C GLN A 71 -0.32 11.86 -27.67
N GLY A 72 0.83 11.19 -27.49
CA GLY A 72 2.15 11.73 -27.81
C GLY A 72 2.67 12.76 -26.79
N ASP A 73 1.95 12.97 -25.68
CA ASP A 73 2.27 13.95 -24.64
C ASP A 73 3.28 13.41 -23.61
N LYS A 74 4.53 13.20 -24.05
CA LYS A 74 5.60 12.59 -23.24
C LYS A 74 5.85 13.30 -21.91
N ILE A 75 5.80 14.63 -21.88
CA ILE A 75 6.02 15.42 -20.66
C ILE A 75 4.91 15.15 -19.62
N LYS A 76 3.65 15.06 -20.05
CA LYS A 76 2.53 14.75 -19.15
C LYS A 76 2.60 13.32 -18.66
N ALA A 77 3.04 12.38 -19.50
CA ALA A 77 3.29 11.00 -19.11
C ALA A 77 4.36 10.91 -18.00
N ILE A 78 5.49 11.61 -18.14
CA ILE A 78 6.55 11.68 -17.11
C ILE A 78 6.00 12.30 -15.81
N ALA A 79 5.25 13.39 -15.90
CA ALA A 79 4.66 14.04 -14.74
C ALA A 79 3.63 13.16 -14.02
N ALA A 80 2.80 12.43 -14.77
CA ALA A 80 1.85 11.46 -14.22
C ALA A 80 2.58 10.29 -13.53
N TYR A 81 3.65 9.78 -14.15
CA TYR A 81 4.46 8.70 -13.58
C TYR A 81 5.06 9.10 -12.23
N ARG A 82 5.69 10.29 -12.16
CA ARG A 82 6.26 10.82 -10.91
C ARG A 82 5.22 10.99 -9.80
N ARG A 83 4.01 11.41 -10.14
CA ARG A 83 2.92 11.55 -9.15
C ARG A 83 2.43 10.20 -8.64
N ALA A 84 2.41 9.18 -9.48
CA ALA A 84 1.94 7.85 -9.14
C ALA A 84 2.97 7.02 -8.36
N THR A 85 4.26 7.13 -8.70
CA THR A 85 5.33 6.28 -8.15
C THR A 85 6.25 7.00 -7.17
N GLY A 86 6.22 8.33 -7.13
CA GLY A 86 7.17 9.13 -6.36
C GLY A 86 8.59 9.17 -6.94
N ALA A 87 8.80 8.63 -8.15
CA ALA A 87 10.11 8.58 -8.79
C ALA A 87 10.70 9.98 -9.05
N ASP A 88 12.04 10.05 -9.05
CA ASP A 88 12.76 11.23 -9.50
C ASP A 88 12.56 11.45 -11.01
N LEU A 89 12.98 12.62 -11.49
CA LEU A 89 12.76 13.02 -12.88
C LEU A 89 13.52 12.14 -13.88
N ARG A 90 14.72 11.65 -13.52
CA ARG A 90 15.54 10.81 -14.40
C ARG A 90 14.89 9.43 -14.53
N SER A 91 14.62 8.77 -13.41
CA SER A 91 13.99 7.45 -13.42
C SER A 91 12.61 7.48 -14.08
N ALA A 92 11.81 8.53 -13.84
CA ALA A 92 10.52 8.67 -14.51
C ALA A 92 10.64 8.84 -16.03
N LYS A 93 11.64 9.59 -16.50
CA LYS A 93 11.91 9.74 -17.93
C LYS A 93 12.31 8.40 -18.54
N GLU A 94 13.25 7.69 -17.93
CA GLU A 94 13.74 6.40 -18.42
C GLU A 94 12.62 5.35 -18.49
N SER A 95 11.77 5.26 -17.46
CA SER A 95 10.62 4.36 -17.49
C SER A 95 9.64 4.71 -18.60
N VAL A 96 9.26 5.99 -18.72
CA VAL A 96 8.31 6.44 -19.77
C VAL A 96 8.90 6.28 -21.17
N GLU A 97 10.22 6.43 -21.34
CA GLU A 97 10.92 6.17 -22.59
C GLU A 97 10.90 4.70 -22.96
N ALA A 98 11.20 3.80 -22.01
CA ALA A 98 11.11 2.36 -22.23
C ALA A 98 9.70 1.91 -22.67
N TYR A 99 8.63 2.53 -22.13
CA TYR A 99 7.26 2.25 -22.56
C TYR A 99 6.90 2.82 -23.94
N GLY A 100 7.52 3.94 -24.34
CA GLY A 100 7.30 4.57 -25.63
C GLY A 100 8.02 3.89 -26.79
N ASP A 101 9.19 3.28 -26.51
CA ASP A 101 10.08 2.65 -27.51
C ASP A 101 9.66 1.21 -27.87
N GLN A 102 8.81 0.58 -27.06
CA GLN A 102 8.23 -0.75 -27.33
C GLN A 102 7.15 -0.75 -28.44
N ARG A 103 7.04 0.33 -29.25
CA ARG A 103 5.95 0.54 -30.22
C ARG A 103 6.42 0.63 -31.66
#